data_AF-A0A7C5EQP7-F1
#
_entry.id   AF-A0A7C5EQP7-F1
#
_cell.length_a   1.000
_cell.length_b   1.000
_cell.length_c   1.000
_cell.angle_alpha   90.00
_cell.angle_beta   90.00
_cell.angle_gamma   90.00
#
_symmetry.space_group_name_H-M   'P 1'
#
loop_
_entity.id
_entity.type
_entity.pdbx_description
1 polymer ?
#
loop_
_entity_poly.entity_id
_entity_poly.type
_entity_poly.pdbx_seq_one_letter_code
_entity_poly.pdbx_strand_id
1 'polypeptide(L)'
;MEVIGAYVEAARRAREAGFDAVELQACHGLLINQFLSPLTNRRQDEYGGDRENRLRFLLEIVTGIKRRVVADFPVMVRLVAEDLVAGGVTPEEGCWFARRLEEAGADAIHPDFGLGDKEKRLEPMPYPQVWRVYLAGRIKRAVSIPVIAVGVIREPRVAEEILAGARADFIALGRALIADPDWPNKAQAGEEQSIRRCIGCNECVMARHEEGVPLRCSVNATVGHAPEACRLERAPVPKQVLIIGGGPGGMEAARVAAPRGHRVTLYEREPRPGGMLNAGAVPPGKEKLNWLTEYFAHELGRLGVEIRLSETLDEEKVRALKPDVVIVATGSRPAIPPIPGVDRPNVWVAHKLLARQMRFTGQRVVIIGAGAVGLETTDYLAEQGNRVTVVEMLERAGQGCESLYLACLLRELERHGAVVMTGIKAEAIQAESMLVRDKSGETHLIPADLVVLAAGVKPANDLAQRPQPPCHRRCGRATQDRQRRRRGICSGKADLKGGLRWTITWRERNRRTRDPRRPGVRQDRSSEFGSRGHGGMR
;
A
#
# COMPACT_ATOMS: atom_id res chain seq x y z
N MET A 1 -4.02 24.58 33.11
CA MET A 1 -3.66 25.74 32.25
C MET A 1 -2.41 25.53 31.40
N GLU A 2 -1.38 24.81 31.86
CA GLU A 2 -0.13 24.62 31.09
C GLU A 2 -0.36 24.02 29.69
N VAL A 3 -1.14 22.94 29.57
CA VAL A 3 -1.38 22.26 28.28
C VAL A 3 -2.15 23.16 27.30
N ILE A 4 -3.18 23.87 27.77
CA ILE A 4 -3.94 24.82 26.94
C ILE A 4 -3.01 25.93 26.44
N GLY A 5 -2.18 26.47 27.32
CA GLY A 5 -1.14 27.44 26.96
C GLY A 5 -0.19 26.90 25.88
N ALA A 6 0.21 25.63 25.98
CA ALA A 6 1.08 24.99 24.99
C ALA A 6 0.43 24.89 23.60
N TYR A 7 -0.88 24.61 23.50
CA TYR A 7 -1.59 24.64 22.20
C TYR A 7 -1.61 26.04 21.59
N VAL A 8 -1.90 27.07 22.39
CA VAL A 8 -1.90 28.46 21.92
C VAL A 8 -0.52 28.87 21.43
N GLU A 9 0.51 28.51 22.19
CA GLU A 9 1.91 28.82 21.90
C GLU A 9 2.41 28.02 20.68
N ALA A 10 1.90 26.81 20.45
CA ALA A 10 2.14 26.06 19.22
C ALA A 10 1.50 26.74 17.99
N ALA A 11 0.26 27.23 18.12
CA ALA A 11 -0.40 27.95 17.04
C ALA A 11 0.30 29.27 16.70
N ARG A 12 0.79 30.01 17.70
CA ARG A 12 1.64 31.20 17.49
C ARG A 12 2.88 30.86 16.68
N ARG A 13 3.60 29.80 17.06
CA ARG A 13 4.79 29.34 16.33
C ARG A 13 4.48 28.89 14.90
N ALA A 14 3.36 28.20 14.69
CA ALA A 14 2.94 27.78 13.35
C ALA A 14 2.73 29.00 12.44
N ARG A 15 2.02 30.03 12.94
CA ARG A 15 1.87 31.30 12.21
C ARG A 15 3.21 31.96 11.92
N GLU A 16 4.10 32.04 12.91
CA GLU A 16 5.44 32.66 12.73
C GLU A 16 6.32 31.90 11.73
N ALA A 17 6.12 30.58 11.61
CA ALA A 17 6.75 29.77 10.59
C ALA A 17 6.12 29.93 9.19
N GLY A 18 5.04 30.71 9.06
CA GLY A 18 4.38 31.00 7.78
C GLY A 18 3.29 30.00 7.39
N PHE A 19 2.76 29.20 8.30
CA PHE A 19 1.56 28.39 8.02
C PHE A 19 0.32 29.28 7.86
N ASP A 20 -0.56 28.94 6.92
CA ASP A 20 -1.81 29.69 6.66
C ASP A 20 -2.93 29.40 7.67
N ALA A 21 -2.87 28.27 8.36
CA ALA A 21 -3.90 27.82 9.30
C ALA A 21 -3.34 26.79 10.30
N VAL A 22 -4.12 26.48 11.33
CA VAL A 22 -3.90 25.33 12.23
C VAL A 22 -5.13 24.44 12.29
N GLU A 23 -4.91 23.12 12.39
CA GLU A 23 -5.97 22.14 12.62
C GLU A 23 -5.79 21.49 14.01
N LEU A 24 -6.81 21.58 14.86
CA LEU A 24 -6.84 20.93 16.16
C LEU A 24 -7.34 19.50 16.04
N GLN A 25 -6.50 18.53 16.38
CA GLN A 25 -6.81 17.11 16.33
C GLN A 25 -7.68 16.69 17.53
N ALA A 26 -9.01 16.71 17.34
CA ALA A 26 -10.03 16.46 18.35
C ALA A 26 -10.78 15.12 18.18
N CYS A 27 -10.17 14.15 17.50
CA CYS A 27 -10.73 12.81 17.25
C CYS A 27 -9.68 11.69 17.36
N HIS A 28 -10.05 10.46 17.02
CA HIS A 28 -9.19 9.26 17.00
C HIS A 28 -8.62 8.79 18.35
N GLY A 29 -9.26 9.13 19.46
CA GLY A 29 -8.83 8.75 20.82
C GLY A 29 -7.61 9.51 21.34
N LEU A 30 -7.22 10.59 20.66
CA LEU A 30 -6.13 11.49 21.08
C LEU A 30 -6.60 12.45 22.19
N LEU A 31 -5.66 13.19 22.77
CA LEU A 31 -5.86 13.95 24.03
C LEU A 31 -7.16 14.76 24.07
N ILE A 32 -7.46 15.56 23.04
CA ILE A 32 -8.68 16.37 23.04
C ILE A 32 -9.93 15.47 23.01
N ASN A 33 -9.95 14.43 22.18
CA ASN A 33 -11.06 13.46 22.17
C ASN A 33 -11.21 12.75 23.52
N GLN A 34 -10.11 12.52 24.25
CA GLN A 34 -10.17 11.93 25.59
C GLN A 34 -10.92 12.81 26.59
N PHE A 35 -10.86 14.13 26.46
CA PHE A 35 -11.69 15.05 27.25
C PHE A 35 -13.15 15.02 26.80
N LEU A 36 -13.39 14.98 25.49
CA LEU A 36 -14.75 15.03 24.92
C LEU A 36 -15.56 13.76 25.22
N SER A 37 -14.91 12.58 25.20
CA SER A 37 -15.61 11.31 25.38
C SER A 37 -15.90 11.02 26.86
N PRO A 38 -17.16 10.71 27.21
CA PRO A 38 -17.50 10.29 28.57
C PRO A 38 -16.89 8.94 28.95
N LEU A 39 -16.39 8.14 27.99
CA LEU A 39 -15.74 6.86 28.28
C LEU A 39 -14.36 7.06 28.91
N THR A 40 -13.62 8.06 28.44
CA THR A 40 -12.25 8.37 28.87
C THR A 40 -12.19 9.50 29.89
N ASN A 41 -13.12 10.45 29.86
CA ASN A 41 -13.18 11.54 30.82
C ASN A 41 -14.12 11.20 31.99
N ARG A 42 -13.51 10.78 33.11
CA ARG A 42 -14.21 10.49 34.37
C ARG A 42 -13.97 11.54 35.45
N ARG A 43 -13.50 12.74 35.06
CA ARG A 43 -13.24 13.83 36.00
C ARG A 43 -14.55 14.33 36.60
N GLN A 44 -14.45 14.88 37.81
CA GLN A 44 -15.56 15.48 38.55
C GLN A 44 -15.39 16.99 38.75
N ASP A 45 -14.36 17.58 38.12
CA ASP A 45 -14.10 19.01 38.14
C ASP A 45 -14.73 19.71 36.92
N GLU A 46 -14.41 20.99 36.71
CA GLU A 46 -14.97 21.81 35.64
C GLU A 46 -14.61 21.33 34.20
N TYR A 47 -13.76 20.32 34.06
CA TYR A 47 -13.41 19.71 32.78
C TYR A 47 -14.03 18.32 32.56
N GLY A 48 -14.88 17.84 33.46
CA GLY A 48 -15.56 16.54 33.35
C GLY A 48 -17.03 16.57 33.76
N GLY A 49 -17.67 15.41 33.74
CA GLY A 49 -19.11 15.28 33.96
C GLY A 49 -19.92 15.56 32.69
N ASP A 50 -20.71 16.62 32.69
CA ASP A 50 -21.59 16.98 31.57
C ASP A 50 -20.81 17.36 30.29
N ARG A 51 -21.54 17.46 29.17
CA ARG A 51 -20.94 17.69 27.86
C ARG A 51 -20.32 19.09 27.74
N GLU A 52 -20.86 20.07 28.46
CA GLU A 52 -20.38 21.44 28.51
C GLU A 52 -18.99 21.51 29.15
N ASN A 53 -18.79 20.85 30.29
CA ASN A 53 -17.50 20.77 30.97
C ASN A 53 -16.49 19.92 30.18
N ARG A 54 -16.91 18.81 29.58
CA ARG A 54 -16.03 18.00 28.72
C ARG A 54 -15.52 18.76 27.50
N LEU A 55 -16.35 19.64 26.92
CA LEU A 55 -15.98 20.50 25.80
C LEU A 55 -15.07 21.68 26.21
N ARG A 56 -15.10 22.09 27.49
CA ARG A 56 -14.37 23.27 28.01
C ARG A 56 -12.90 23.30 27.58
N PHE A 57 -12.21 22.15 27.68
CA PHE A 57 -10.80 22.05 27.31
C PHE A 57 -10.53 22.50 25.87
N LEU A 58 -11.35 22.05 24.91
CA LEU A 58 -11.21 22.42 23.51
C LEU A 58 -11.63 23.87 23.25
N LEU A 59 -12.71 24.34 23.88
CA LEU A 59 -13.17 25.72 23.75
C LEU A 59 -12.13 26.73 24.22
N GLU A 60 -11.47 26.46 25.34
CA GLU A 60 -10.41 27.32 25.86
C GLU A 60 -9.19 27.36 24.94
N ILE A 61 -8.87 26.25 24.26
CA ILE A 61 -7.81 26.24 23.23
C ILE A 61 -8.21 27.12 22.03
N VAL A 62 -9.39 26.89 21.44
CA VAL A 62 -9.87 27.67 20.28
C VAL A 62 -9.92 29.15 20.61
N THR A 63 -10.57 29.50 21.72
CA THR A 63 -10.70 30.89 22.18
C THR A 63 -9.33 31.50 22.52
N GLY A 64 -8.44 30.70 23.11
CA GLY A 64 -7.08 31.13 23.44
C GLY A 64 -6.27 31.48 22.19
N ILE A 65 -6.36 30.68 21.13
CA ILE A 65 -5.70 30.95 19.84
C ILE A 65 -6.25 32.23 19.22
N LYS A 66 -7.59 32.33 19.13
CA LYS A 66 -8.26 33.50 18.53
C LYS A 66 -7.96 34.81 19.26
N ARG A 67 -7.79 34.78 20.58
CA ARG A 67 -7.46 35.97 21.38
C ARG A 67 -5.99 36.34 21.34
N ARG A 68 -5.07 35.35 21.37
CA ARG A 68 -3.64 35.61 21.66
C ARG A 68 -2.71 35.54 20.44
N VAL A 69 -3.13 34.92 19.34
CA VAL A 69 -2.30 34.81 18.13
C VAL A 69 -2.64 35.94 17.16
N VAL A 70 -3.85 35.92 16.59
CA VAL A 70 -4.54 37.01 15.88
C VAL A 70 -5.95 36.50 15.53
N ALA A 71 -6.95 37.38 15.52
CA ALA A 71 -8.35 36.98 15.29
C ALA A 71 -8.56 36.28 13.93
N ASP A 72 -7.87 36.76 12.90
CA ASP A 72 -8.05 36.28 11.51
C ASP A 72 -7.20 35.04 11.17
N PHE A 73 -6.46 34.46 12.11
CA PHE A 73 -5.72 33.23 11.84
C PHE A 73 -6.69 32.04 11.85
N PRO A 74 -6.84 31.28 10.74
CA PRO A 74 -7.80 30.19 10.65
C PRO A 74 -7.47 29.03 11.61
N VAL A 75 -8.49 28.62 12.37
CA VAL A 75 -8.48 27.51 13.31
C VAL A 75 -9.53 26.50 12.86
N MET A 76 -9.07 25.40 12.28
CA MET A 76 -9.90 24.26 11.92
C MET A 76 -9.92 23.25 13.06
N VAL A 77 -11.01 22.50 13.21
CA VAL A 77 -11.11 21.44 14.22
C VAL A 77 -11.43 20.12 13.56
N ARG A 78 -10.51 19.15 13.68
CA ARG A 78 -10.76 17.77 13.30
C ARG A 78 -11.53 17.05 14.39
N LEU A 79 -12.84 17.25 14.38
CA LEU A 79 -13.75 16.96 15.49
C LEU A 79 -14.22 15.51 15.51
N VAL A 80 -14.31 14.92 16.70
CA VAL A 80 -15.09 13.69 16.91
C VAL A 80 -16.58 13.98 16.69
N ALA A 81 -17.12 13.45 15.60
CA ALA A 81 -18.56 13.47 15.32
C ALA A 81 -19.29 12.33 16.05
N GLU A 82 -18.63 11.19 16.25
CA GLU A 82 -19.09 10.09 17.12
C GLU A 82 -17.93 9.17 17.52
N ASP A 83 -18.04 8.45 18.62
CA ASP A 83 -16.95 7.56 19.08
C ASP A 83 -16.95 6.16 18.41
N LEU A 84 -18.05 5.73 17.80
CA LEU A 84 -18.26 4.35 17.30
C LEU A 84 -18.13 3.25 18.38
N VAL A 85 -18.30 3.61 19.66
CA VAL A 85 -18.31 2.70 20.80
C VAL A 85 -19.49 3.05 21.69
N ALA A 86 -20.16 2.02 22.23
CA ALA A 86 -21.31 2.20 23.11
C ALA A 86 -20.95 3.05 24.35
N GLY A 87 -21.77 4.06 24.63
CA GLY A 87 -21.56 4.98 25.74
C GLY A 87 -20.50 6.07 25.50
N GLY A 88 -19.93 6.19 24.29
CA GLY A 88 -19.08 7.30 23.88
C GLY A 88 -19.86 8.51 23.36
N VAL A 89 -19.15 9.45 22.70
CA VAL A 89 -19.75 10.61 22.02
C VAL A 89 -20.75 10.13 20.98
N THR A 90 -22.00 10.60 21.09
CA THR A 90 -23.05 10.31 20.11
C THR A 90 -23.03 11.29 18.95
N PRO A 91 -23.61 10.95 17.79
CA PRO A 91 -23.74 11.89 16.67
C PRO A 91 -24.42 13.22 17.03
N GLU A 92 -25.43 13.19 17.90
CA GLU A 92 -26.17 14.38 18.33
C GLU A 92 -25.28 15.30 19.19
N GLU A 93 -24.46 14.69 20.04
CA GLU A 93 -23.47 15.38 20.85
C GLU A 93 -22.33 15.94 19.98
N GLY A 94 -21.85 15.20 18.98
CA GLY A 94 -20.88 15.70 18.00
C GLY A 94 -21.38 16.93 17.23
N CYS A 95 -22.64 16.93 16.78
CA CYS A 95 -23.29 18.10 16.19
C CYS A 95 -23.38 19.28 17.17
N TRP A 96 -23.63 19.00 18.46
CA TRP A 96 -23.66 20.03 19.49
C TRP A 96 -22.26 20.62 19.73
N PHE A 97 -21.22 19.81 19.80
CA PHE A 97 -19.83 20.29 19.88
C PHE A 97 -19.47 21.18 18.69
N ALA A 98 -19.84 20.78 17.47
CA ALA A 98 -19.57 21.57 16.26
C ALA A 98 -20.16 22.99 16.33
N ARG A 99 -21.43 23.13 16.74
CA ARG A 99 -22.09 24.45 16.92
C ARG A 99 -21.38 25.31 17.96
N ARG A 100 -21.01 24.72 19.10
CA ARG A 100 -20.30 25.44 20.17
C ARG A 100 -18.92 25.90 19.73
N LEU A 101 -18.24 25.15 18.86
CA LEU A 101 -16.95 25.52 18.31
C LEU A 101 -17.07 26.62 17.26
N GLU A 102 -18.09 26.57 16.41
CA GLU A 102 -18.42 27.66 15.49
C GLU A 102 -18.66 28.96 16.26
N GLU A 103 -19.48 28.93 17.32
CA GLU A 103 -19.73 30.10 18.19
C GLU A 103 -18.47 30.62 18.89
N ALA A 104 -17.49 29.74 19.14
CA ALA A 104 -16.19 30.11 19.71
C ALA A 104 -15.18 30.64 18.67
N GLY A 105 -15.56 30.62 17.38
CA GLY A 105 -14.78 31.15 16.27
C GLY A 105 -13.98 30.11 15.48
N ALA A 106 -14.28 28.81 15.56
CA ALA A 106 -13.67 27.84 14.64
C ALA A 106 -14.05 28.18 13.19
N ASP A 107 -13.10 28.09 12.26
CA ASP A 107 -13.30 28.51 10.86
C ASP A 107 -13.70 27.35 9.94
N ALA A 108 -13.46 26.10 10.34
CA ALA A 108 -13.96 24.91 9.65
C ALA A 108 -14.01 23.70 10.59
N ILE A 109 -14.91 22.76 10.28
CA ILE A 109 -14.99 21.46 10.98
C ILE A 109 -14.60 20.34 10.01
N HIS A 110 -13.66 19.49 10.43
CA HIS A 110 -13.27 18.29 9.72
C HIS A 110 -13.71 17.06 10.53
N PRO A 111 -14.97 16.62 10.41
CA PRO A 111 -15.49 15.56 11.26
C PRO A 111 -14.89 14.20 10.92
N ASP A 112 -14.59 13.45 11.97
CA ASP A 112 -14.19 12.05 11.92
C ASP A 112 -14.71 11.34 13.17
N PHE A 113 -14.42 10.05 13.33
CA PHE A 113 -14.82 9.34 14.54
C PHE A 113 -13.74 9.35 15.63
N GLY A 114 -14.13 9.03 16.86
CA GLY A 114 -13.27 9.01 18.03
C GLY A 114 -12.66 7.65 18.34
N LEU A 115 -13.20 6.96 19.35
CA LEU A 115 -12.64 5.74 19.94
C LEU A 115 -12.78 4.43 19.12
N GLY A 116 -13.31 4.50 17.91
CA GLY A 116 -13.50 3.35 17.03
C GLY A 116 -12.21 2.60 16.69
N ASP A 117 -12.39 1.35 16.24
CA ASP A 117 -11.30 0.42 15.92
C ASP A 117 -10.23 1.04 15.03
N LYS A 118 -8.97 0.66 15.26
CA LYS A 118 -7.82 1.11 14.46
C LYS A 118 -8.00 0.80 12.97
N GLU A 119 -8.64 -0.31 12.64
CA GLU A 119 -8.99 -0.68 11.27
C GLU A 119 -9.83 0.38 10.56
N LYS A 120 -10.84 0.93 11.22
CA LYS A 120 -11.69 2.00 10.64
C LYS A 120 -10.91 3.29 10.38
N ARG A 121 -9.77 3.49 11.06
CA ARG A 121 -8.91 4.69 10.88
C ARG A 121 -7.99 4.54 9.68
N LEU A 122 -7.51 3.32 9.44
CA LEU A 122 -6.47 3.01 8.46
C LEU A 122 -7.00 2.31 7.21
N GLU A 123 -8.23 1.80 7.28
CA GLU A 123 -9.13 1.41 6.19
C GLU A 123 -8.40 0.55 5.12
N PRO A 124 -8.17 -0.74 5.42
CA PRO A 124 -7.55 -1.67 4.46
C PRO A 124 -8.38 -1.79 3.18
N MET A 125 -7.80 -2.48 2.19
CA MET A 125 -8.29 -2.53 0.81
C MET A 125 -9.81 -2.75 0.66
N PRO A 126 -10.49 -3.61 1.45
CA PRO A 126 -11.94 -3.82 1.31
C PRO A 126 -12.83 -2.61 1.60
N TYR A 127 -12.37 -1.60 2.35
CA TYR A 127 -13.22 -0.48 2.78
C TYR A 127 -13.78 0.32 1.58
N PRO A 128 -15.11 0.49 1.47
CA PRO A 128 -15.69 1.21 0.36
C PRO A 128 -15.35 2.71 0.42
N GLN A 129 -15.33 3.36 -0.75
CA GLN A 129 -15.29 4.82 -0.79
C GLN A 129 -16.53 5.37 -0.07
N VAL A 130 -16.43 6.59 0.45
CA VAL A 130 -17.49 7.36 1.09
C VAL A 130 -18.10 6.79 2.38
N TRP A 131 -17.59 5.66 2.90
CA TRP A 131 -18.22 4.90 3.99
C TRP A 131 -18.54 5.73 5.25
N ARG A 132 -17.70 6.74 5.56
CA ARG A 132 -17.88 7.65 6.71
C ARG A 132 -18.24 9.10 6.34
N VAL A 133 -18.57 9.38 5.08
CA VAL A 133 -18.95 10.74 4.64
C VAL A 133 -20.26 11.21 5.29
N TYR A 134 -21.08 10.29 5.83
CA TYR A 134 -22.26 10.66 6.61
C TYR A 134 -21.93 11.52 7.84
N LEU A 135 -20.72 11.41 8.41
CA LEU A 135 -20.27 12.27 9.50
C LEU A 135 -20.21 13.73 9.08
N ALA A 136 -19.60 13.99 7.91
CA ALA A 136 -19.57 15.32 7.30
C ALA A 136 -20.98 15.83 7.00
N GLY A 137 -21.82 15.00 6.39
CA GLY A 137 -23.20 15.38 6.08
C GLY A 137 -24.04 15.73 7.32
N ARG A 138 -23.80 15.06 8.47
CA ARG A 138 -24.47 15.41 9.74
C ARG A 138 -24.01 16.77 10.27
N ILE A 139 -22.69 17.00 10.31
CA ILE A 139 -22.14 18.28 10.77
C ILE A 139 -22.52 19.43 9.83
N LYS A 140 -22.52 19.21 8.51
CA LYS A 140 -22.88 20.23 7.52
C LYS A 140 -24.30 20.77 7.68
N ARG A 141 -25.23 19.98 8.24
CA ARG A 141 -26.58 20.45 8.61
C ARG A 141 -26.64 21.20 9.94
N ALA A 142 -25.59 21.10 10.76
CA ALA A 142 -25.55 21.64 12.11
C ALA A 142 -24.84 23.00 12.21
N VAL A 143 -23.96 23.34 11.26
CA VAL A 143 -23.13 24.56 11.27
C VAL A 143 -23.19 25.31 9.95
N SER A 144 -22.81 26.59 9.96
CA SER A 144 -22.73 27.45 8.76
C SER A 144 -21.32 27.58 8.20
N ILE A 145 -20.29 27.37 9.03
CA ILE A 145 -18.88 27.32 8.59
C ILE A 145 -18.58 26.10 7.68
N PRO A 146 -17.50 26.17 6.87
CA PRO A 146 -17.06 25.07 6.04
C PRO A 146 -16.89 23.73 6.76
N VAL A 147 -17.30 22.63 6.09
CA VAL A 147 -17.15 21.26 6.56
C VAL A 147 -16.31 20.44 5.57
N ILE A 148 -15.33 19.70 6.09
CA ILE A 148 -14.36 18.93 5.30
C ILE A 148 -14.69 17.43 5.40
N ALA A 149 -14.99 16.77 4.27
CA ALA A 149 -15.28 15.33 4.26
C ALA A 149 -14.03 14.46 4.01
N VAL A 150 -13.93 13.37 4.76
CA VAL A 150 -12.95 12.28 4.55
C VAL A 150 -13.67 10.94 4.52
N GLY A 151 -13.14 9.96 3.78
CA GLY A 151 -13.77 8.63 3.71
C GLY A 151 -13.30 7.80 2.53
N VAL A 152 -12.00 7.55 2.42
CA VAL A 152 -11.41 6.72 1.34
C VAL A 152 -11.76 7.25 -0.06
N ILE A 153 -11.78 8.57 -0.26
CA ILE A 153 -12.10 9.18 -1.56
C ILE A 153 -10.88 9.06 -2.49
N ARG A 154 -11.08 8.47 -3.68
CA ARG A 154 -10.01 8.14 -4.64
C ARG A 154 -10.25 8.71 -6.03
N GLU A 155 -11.51 8.88 -6.42
CA GLU A 155 -11.91 9.28 -7.77
C GLU A 155 -12.51 10.68 -7.75
N PRO A 156 -12.16 11.56 -8.72
CA PRO A 156 -12.70 12.91 -8.79
C PRO A 156 -14.23 12.94 -8.87
N ARG A 157 -14.83 12.07 -9.68
CA ARG A 157 -16.29 11.90 -9.75
C ARG A 157 -16.94 11.66 -8.37
N VAL A 158 -16.32 10.86 -7.52
CA VAL A 158 -16.81 10.57 -6.16
C VAL A 158 -16.68 11.79 -5.25
N ALA A 159 -15.60 12.55 -5.39
CA ALA A 159 -15.43 13.82 -4.68
C ALA A 159 -16.52 14.82 -5.09
N GLU A 160 -16.78 14.95 -6.40
CA GLU A 160 -17.81 15.84 -6.95
C GLU A 160 -19.22 15.47 -6.47
N GLU A 161 -19.57 14.17 -6.45
CA GLU A 161 -20.85 13.68 -5.92
C GLU A 161 -21.08 14.02 -4.42
N ILE A 162 -20.01 14.25 -3.66
CA ILE A 162 -20.11 14.68 -2.26
C ILE A 162 -20.38 16.19 -2.18
N LEU A 163 -19.66 16.97 -2.97
CA LEU A 163 -19.75 18.44 -3.03
C LEU A 163 -21.10 18.87 -3.61
N ALA A 164 -21.48 18.35 -4.79
CA ALA A 164 -22.76 18.64 -5.44
C ALA A 164 -23.96 18.21 -4.58
N GLY A 165 -23.79 17.17 -3.76
CA GLY A 165 -24.78 16.73 -2.78
C GLY A 165 -24.86 17.58 -1.51
N ALA A 166 -24.12 18.70 -1.42
CA ALA A 166 -24.03 19.58 -0.25
C ALA A 166 -23.71 18.84 1.07
N ARG A 167 -22.95 17.73 0.99
CA ARG A 167 -22.54 16.94 2.17
C ARG A 167 -21.26 17.45 2.82
N ALA A 168 -20.50 18.27 2.11
CA ALA A 168 -19.29 18.95 2.57
C ALA A 168 -18.95 20.11 1.61
N ASP A 169 -18.07 21.00 2.04
CA ASP A 169 -17.54 22.12 1.25
C ASP A 169 -16.14 21.81 0.69
N PHE A 170 -15.40 20.92 1.38
CA PHE A 170 -14.07 20.49 1.00
C PHE A 170 -13.93 18.98 1.11
N ILE A 171 -12.99 18.43 0.35
CA ILE A 171 -12.65 17.01 0.36
C ILE A 171 -11.22 16.83 0.87
N ALA A 172 -11.07 16.07 1.96
CA ALA A 172 -9.78 15.69 2.51
C ALA A 172 -9.24 14.44 1.81
N LEU A 173 -8.10 14.60 1.15
CA LEU A 173 -7.37 13.54 0.47
C LEU A 173 -6.07 13.22 1.22
N GLY A 174 -6.04 12.09 1.94
CA GLY A 174 -4.81 11.61 2.59
C GLY A 174 -3.99 10.70 1.67
N ARG A 175 -4.23 9.39 1.78
CA ARG A 175 -3.52 8.36 0.99
C ARG A 175 -3.63 8.55 -0.54
N ALA A 176 -4.61 9.32 -1.03
CA ALA A 176 -4.77 9.60 -2.46
C ALA A 176 -3.62 10.49 -2.97
N LEU A 177 -3.26 11.53 -2.21
CA LEU A 177 -2.13 12.41 -2.52
C LEU A 177 -0.77 11.71 -2.33
N ILE A 178 -0.69 10.71 -1.46
CA ILE A 178 0.51 9.84 -1.36
C ILE A 178 0.68 9.02 -2.65
N ALA A 179 -0.41 8.46 -3.18
CA ALA A 179 -0.38 7.69 -4.41
C ALA A 179 -0.14 8.58 -5.64
N ASP A 180 -0.79 9.73 -5.71
CA ASP A 180 -0.65 10.69 -6.80
C ASP A 180 -0.68 12.13 -6.27
N PRO A 181 0.47 12.79 -6.09
CA PRO A 181 0.49 14.18 -5.62
C PRO A 181 -0.11 15.16 -6.64
N ASP A 182 -0.19 14.76 -7.91
CA ASP A 182 -0.74 15.57 -9.00
C ASP A 182 -2.25 15.33 -9.21
N TRP A 183 -2.88 14.55 -8.31
CA TRP A 183 -4.30 14.24 -8.33
C TRP A 183 -5.19 15.47 -8.54
N PRO A 184 -5.01 16.61 -7.84
CA PRO A 184 -5.89 17.77 -8.00
C PRO A 184 -5.77 18.42 -9.38
N ASN A 185 -4.56 18.52 -9.92
CA ASN A 185 -4.32 19.12 -11.23
C ASN A 185 -4.90 18.23 -12.35
N LYS A 186 -4.73 16.91 -12.23
CA LYS A 186 -5.33 15.95 -13.18
C LYS A 186 -6.85 15.94 -13.12
N ALA A 187 -7.42 16.03 -11.92
CA ALA A 187 -8.87 16.17 -11.76
C ALA A 187 -9.37 17.45 -12.44
N GLN A 188 -8.70 18.58 -12.23
CA GLN A 188 -9.03 19.85 -12.87
C GLN A 188 -8.90 19.80 -14.41
N ALA A 189 -7.91 19.06 -14.92
CA ALA A 189 -7.68 18.88 -16.35
C ALA A 189 -8.61 17.85 -17.01
N GLY A 190 -9.46 17.15 -16.25
CA GLY A 190 -10.28 16.03 -16.74
C GLY A 190 -9.48 14.77 -17.08
N GLU A 191 -8.22 14.67 -16.62
CA GLU A 191 -7.32 13.55 -16.86
C GLU A 191 -7.51 12.41 -15.85
N GLU A 192 -8.76 12.03 -15.56
CA GLU A 192 -9.07 11.08 -14.48
C GLU A 192 -8.40 9.72 -14.67
N GLN A 193 -8.23 9.25 -15.91
CA GLN A 193 -7.58 7.97 -16.22
C GLN A 193 -6.06 7.98 -15.95
N SER A 194 -5.43 9.16 -15.95
CA SER A 194 -4.01 9.34 -15.58
C SER A 194 -3.80 9.49 -14.08
N ILE A 195 -4.88 9.50 -13.28
CA ILE A 195 -4.78 9.50 -11.82
C ILE A 195 -4.38 8.11 -11.34
N ARG A 196 -3.26 8.05 -10.62
CA ARG A 196 -2.79 6.85 -9.95
C ARG A 196 -3.55 6.66 -8.63
N ARG A 197 -4.72 6.01 -8.74
CA ARG A 197 -5.61 5.75 -7.61
C ARG A 197 -4.92 4.90 -6.53
N CYS A 198 -5.05 5.31 -5.27
CA CYS A 198 -4.59 4.51 -4.15
C CYS A 198 -5.48 3.27 -3.95
N ILE A 199 -4.86 2.11 -3.92
CA ILE A 199 -5.51 0.80 -3.82
C ILE A 199 -5.81 0.35 -2.37
N GLY A 200 -5.52 1.16 -1.35
CA GLY A 200 -5.82 0.78 0.05
C GLY A 200 -4.98 -0.37 0.61
N CYS A 201 -3.85 -0.72 0.00
CA CYS A 201 -2.97 -1.82 0.45
C CYS A 201 -2.25 -1.60 1.79
N ASN A 202 -2.35 -0.39 2.37
CA ASN A 202 -1.72 -0.02 3.63
C ASN A 202 -0.19 -0.19 3.74
N GLU A 203 0.53 -0.28 2.61
CA GLU A 203 1.99 -0.26 2.60
C GLU A 203 2.57 1.00 3.29
N CYS A 204 1.93 2.15 3.09
CA CYS A 204 2.26 3.40 3.76
C CYS A 204 2.09 3.32 5.30
N VAL A 205 1.11 2.54 5.76
CA VAL A 205 0.86 2.32 7.19
C VAL A 205 1.91 1.39 7.77
N MET A 206 2.18 0.25 7.12
CA MET A 206 3.21 -0.71 7.57
C MET A 206 4.57 -0.03 7.72
N ALA A 207 4.99 0.73 6.71
CA ALA A 207 6.25 1.47 6.73
C ALA A 207 6.38 2.37 7.98
N ARG A 208 5.32 3.10 8.32
CA ARG A 208 5.35 4.08 9.40
C ARG A 208 5.09 3.50 10.79
N HIS A 209 4.16 2.55 10.91
CA HIS A 209 3.64 2.05 12.19
C HIS A 209 4.23 0.72 12.63
N GLU A 210 4.73 -0.10 11.69
CA GLU A 210 5.27 -1.42 12.02
C GLU A 210 6.80 -1.45 11.86
N GLU A 211 7.33 -0.80 10.81
CA GLU A 211 8.76 -0.87 10.49
C GLU A 211 9.57 0.35 10.95
N GLY A 212 8.92 1.48 11.21
CA GLY A 212 9.61 2.72 11.63
C GLY A 212 10.53 3.31 10.55
N VAL A 213 10.22 3.08 9.27
CA VAL A 213 10.99 3.59 8.12
C VAL A 213 10.25 4.74 7.42
N PRO A 214 10.90 5.49 6.51
CA PRO A 214 10.21 6.49 5.71
C PRO A 214 8.97 5.92 5.01
N LEU A 215 7.94 6.75 4.87
CA LEU A 215 6.72 6.38 4.14
C LEU A 215 7.07 5.85 2.75
N ARG A 216 6.33 4.85 2.30
CA ARG A 216 6.41 4.31 0.94
C ARG A 216 5.03 3.96 0.43
N CYS A 217 4.90 3.80 -0.89
CA CYS A 217 3.63 3.48 -1.52
C CYS A 217 3.85 2.38 -2.55
N SER A 218 2.95 1.38 -2.57
CA SER A 218 3.02 0.27 -3.52
C SER A 218 2.78 0.67 -4.97
N VAL A 219 2.02 1.75 -5.18
CA VAL A 219 1.70 2.26 -6.51
C VAL A 219 2.60 3.43 -6.89
N ASN A 220 3.18 4.13 -5.90
CA ASN A 220 4.05 5.27 -6.13
C ASN A 220 5.44 5.06 -5.54
N ALA A 221 6.37 4.67 -6.41
CA ALA A 221 7.74 4.37 -6.05
C ALA A 221 8.57 5.60 -5.62
N THR A 222 8.06 6.83 -5.80
CA THR A 222 8.79 8.06 -5.41
C THR A 222 8.60 8.44 -3.95
N VAL A 223 7.60 7.85 -3.26
CA VAL A 223 7.29 8.19 -1.87
C VAL A 223 8.42 7.74 -0.95
N GLY A 224 8.87 8.65 -0.08
CA GLY A 224 9.98 8.40 0.86
C GLY A 224 11.37 8.69 0.29
N HIS A 225 11.46 9.10 -0.97
CA HIS A 225 12.70 9.48 -1.62
C HIS A 225 12.80 11.01 -1.80
N ALA A 226 14.03 11.52 -1.84
CA ALA A 226 14.28 12.93 -2.12
C ALA A 226 13.76 13.32 -3.52
N PRO A 227 13.12 14.49 -3.69
CA PRO A 227 12.54 14.91 -4.98
C PRO A 227 13.52 14.85 -6.15
N GLU A 228 14.79 15.18 -5.91
CA GLU A 228 15.87 15.19 -6.92
C GLU A 228 16.13 13.78 -7.47
N ALA A 229 16.02 12.75 -6.63
CA ALA A 229 16.23 11.36 -7.02
C ALA A 229 15.05 10.79 -7.84
N CYS A 230 13.88 11.44 -7.76
CA CYS A 230 12.64 11.01 -8.39
C CYS A 230 12.38 11.71 -9.74
N ARG A 231 13.18 12.72 -10.09
CA ARG A 231 13.00 13.50 -11.32
C ARG A 231 13.28 12.65 -12.55
N LEU A 232 12.31 12.61 -13.47
CA LEU A 232 12.46 11.95 -14.76
C LEU A 232 13.10 12.92 -15.78
N GLU A 233 14.42 12.85 -15.90
CA GLU A 233 15.16 13.60 -16.92
C GLU A 233 15.25 12.84 -18.24
N ARG A 234 15.19 13.55 -19.37
CA ARG A 234 15.43 12.95 -20.69
C ARG A 234 16.83 12.33 -20.74
N ALA A 235 16.91 11.12 -21.29
CA ALA A 235 18.19 10.48 -21.54
C ALA A 235 18.94 11.25 -22.64
N PRO A 236 20.27 11.43 -22.51
CA PRO A 236 21.06 12.12 -23.52
C PRO A 236 21.10 11.37 -24.86
N VAL A 237 20.91 10.05 -24.83
CA VAL A 237 20.86 9.19 -26.02
C VAL A 237 19.67 8.23 -25.90
N PRO A 238 18.68 8.33 -26.80
CA PRO A 238 17.60 7.35 -26.94
C PRO A 238 18.15 5.95 -27.15
N LYS A 239 17.44 4.95 -26.64
CA LYS A 239 17.80 3.52 -26.71
C LYS A 239 16.57 2.71 -27.05
N GLN A 240 16.76 1.57 -27.69
CA GLN A 240 15.75 0.52 -27.85
C GLN A 240 15.73 -0.32 -26.56
N VAL A 241 14.67 -0.16 -25.77
CA VAL A 241 14.48 -0.83 -24.49
C VAL A 241 13.45 -1.93 -24.65
N LEU A 242 13.90 -3.17 -24.49
CA LEU A 242 13.07 -4.36 -24.51
C LEU A 242 12.72 -4.77 -23.07
N ILE A 243 11.43 -4.92 -22.77
CA ILE A 243 10.94 -5.34 -21.45
C ILE A 243 10.24 -6.68 -21.59
N ILE A 244 10.65 -7.68 -20.79
CA ILE A 244 10.09 -9.03 -20.80
C ILE A 244 9.26 -9.23 -19.53
N GLY A 245 7.94 -9.24 -19.68
CA GLY A 245 6.95 -9.38 -18.61
C GLY A 245 6.11 -8.11 -18.44
N GLY A 246 4.79 -8.24 -18.60
CA GLY A 246 3.78 -7.19 -18.43
C GLY A 246 3.18 -7.14 -17.02
N GLY A 247 3.90 -7.65 -16.01
CA GLY A 247 3.57 -7.41 -14.60
C GLY A 247 3.90 -5.98 -14.14
N PRO A 248 3.55 -5.60 -12.91
CA PRO A 248 3.77 -4.26 -12.37
C PRO A 248 5.22 -3.76 -12.49
N GLY A 249 6.20 -4.63 -12.26
CA GLY A 249 7.61 -4.26 -12.41
C GLY A 249 8.00 -3.91 -13.87
N GLY A 250 7.43 -4.61 -14.85
CA GLY A 250 7.69 -4.33 -16.27
C GLY A 250 6.92 -3.10 -16.76
N MET A 251 5.66 -2.95 -16.34
CA MET A 251 4.84 -1.79 -16.68
C MET A 251 5.40 -0.50 -16.08
N GLU A 252 5.85 -0.51 -14.83
CA GLU A 252 6.50 0.68 -14.23
C GLU A 252 7.85 0.99 -14.89
N ALA A 253 8.63 -0.03 -15.24
CA ALA A 253 9.86 0.17 -16.01
C ALA A 253 9.58 0.84 -17.37
N ALA A 254 8.52 0.42 -18.06
CA ALA A 254 8.09 1.01 -19.32
C ALA A 254 7.63 2.46 -19.14
N ARG A 255 6.79 2.72 -18.13
CA ARG A 255 6.25 4.04 -17.78
C ARG A 255 7.37 5.04 -17.43
N VAL A 256 8.46 4.57 -16.82
CA VAL A 256 9.63 5.39 -16.51
C VAL A 256 10.54 5.58 -17.73
N ALA A 257 10.75 4.54 -18.55
CA ALA A 257 11.69 4.60 -19.67
C ALA A 257 11.18 5.45 -20.84
N ALA A 258 9.88 5.39 -21.15
CA ALA A 258 9.28 6.10 -22.28
C ALA A 258 9.41 7.64 -22.19
N PRO A 259 9.03 8.34 -21.10
CA PRO A 259 9.16 9.79 -21.00
C PRO A 259 10.62 10.27 -20.97
N ARG A 260 11.58 9.38 -20.68
CA ARG A 260 13.02 9.66 -20.82
C ARG A 260 13.47 9.69 -22.29
N GLY A 261 12.60 9.37 -23.25
CA GLY A 261 12.86 9.42 -24.69
C GLY A 261 13.34 8.09 -25.29
N HIS A 262 13.22 6.98 -24.56
CA HIS A 262 13.57 5.66 -25.11
C HIS A 262 12.44 5.09 -25.98
N ARG A 263 12.79 4.27 -26.97
CA ARG A 263 11.81 3.45 -27.70
C ARG A 263 11.60 2.16 -26.92
N VAL A 264 10.41 2.01 -26.34
CA VAL A 264 10.10 0.90 -25.42
C VAL A 264 9.16 -0.09 -26.09
N THR A 265 9.54 -1.37 -26.06
CA THR A 265 8.66 -2.48 -26.41
C THR A 265 8.56 -3.45 -25.23
N LEU A 266 7.34 -3.72 -24.78
CA LEU A 266 7.03 -4.63 -23.68
C LEU A 266 6.38 -5.89 -24.23
N TYR A 267 6.92 -7.05 -23.87
CA TYR A 267 6.39 -8.36 -24.24
C TYR A 267 5.76 -9.04 -23.03
N GLU A 268 4.55 -9.57 -23.21
CA GLU A 268 3.81 -10.33 -22.22
C GLU A 268 3.32 -11.65 -22.86
N ARG A 269 3.52 -12.74 -22.13
CA ARG A 269 3.13 -14.08 -22.60
C ARG A 269 1.63 -14.32 -22.52
N GLU A 270 0.96 -13.65 -21.58
CA GLU A 270 -0.47 -13.73 -21.39
C GLU A 270 -1.21 -12.80 -22.38
N PRO A 271 -2.51 -13.03 -22.65
CA PRO A 271 -3.29 -12.19 -23.56
C PRO A 271 -3.65 -10.81 -22.98
N ARG A 272 -3.22 -10.50 -21.74
CA ARG A 272 -3.43 -9.21 -21.09
C ARG A 272 -2.27 -8.89 -20.13
N PRO A 273 -1.88 -7.62 -19.98
CA PRO A 273 -0.90 -7.21 -18.98
C PRO A 273 -1.48 -7.29 -17.56
N GLY A 274 -0.62 -7.10 -16.56
CA GLY A 274 -0.97 -7.09 -15.13
C GLY A 274 -0.24 -8.16 -14.32
N GLY A 275 0.15 -9.27 -14.94
CA GLY A 275 0.84 -10.38 -14.28
C GLY A 275 0.11 -10.81 -13.00
N MET A 276 0.80 -10.78 -11.86
CA MET A 276 0.23 -11.18 -10.56
C MET A 276 -0.90 -10.30 -10.04
N LEU A 277 -1.02 -9.05 -10.50
CA LEU A 277 -2.14 -8.18 -10.13
C LEU A 277 -3.48 -8.80 -10.57
N ASN A 278 -3.48 -9.44 -11.74
CA ASN A 278 -4.67 -10.05 -12.32
C ASN A 278 -5.24 -11.20 -11.49
N ALA A 279 -4.38 -11.98 -10.82
CA ALA A 279 -4.80 -13.04 -9.92
C ALA A 279 -5.13 -12.46 -8.53
N GLY A 280 -4.34 -11.49 -8.06
CA GLY A 280 -4.53 -10.87 -6.75
C GLY A 280 -5.79 -10.01 -6.64
N ALA A 281 -6.36 -9.56 -7.76
CA ALA A 281 -7.60 -8.78 -7.82
C ALA A 281 -8.89 -9.61 -7.78
N VAL A 282 -8.77 -10.95 -7.82
CA VAL A 282 -9.90 -11.89 -7.87
C VAL A 282 -10.51 -12.19 -6.50
N PRO A 283 -9.74 -12.35 -5.40
CA PRO A 283 -10.30 -12.53 -4.07
C PRO A 283 -11.23 -11.37 -3.67
N PRO A 284 -12.29 -11.66 -2.88
CA PRO A 284 -13.25 -10.65 -2.44
C PRO A 284 -12.60 -9.45 -1.76
N GLY A 285 -13.01 -8.23 -2.14
CA GLY A 285 -12.52 -6.99 -1.55
C GLY A 285 -11.13 -6.55 -2.05
N LYS A 286 -10.56 -7.21 -3.06
CA LYS A 286 -9.27 -6.86 -3.69
C LYS A 286 -9.38 -6.33 -5.12
N GLU A 287 -10.58 -6.05 -5.60
CA GLU A 287 -10.88 -5.61 -6.96
C GLU A 287 -10.14 -4.32 -7.31
N LYS A 288 -9.83 -3.49 -6.31
CA LYS A 288 -9.07 -2.22 -6.45
C LYS A 288 -7.67 -2.42 -7.00
N LEU A 289 -7.11 -3.63 -6.98
CA LEU A 289 -5.86 -3.93 -7.69
C LEU A 289 -5.98 -3.75 -9.21
N ASN A 290 -7.19 -3.88 -9.77
CA ASN A 290 -7.44 -3.59 -11.18
C ASN A 290 -7.25 -2.11 -11.50
N TRP A 291 -7.41 -1.19 -10.54
CA TRP A 291 -7.15 0.23 -10.78
C TRP A 291 -5.70 0.51 -11.19
N LEU A 292 -4.75 -0.32 -10.74
CA LEU A 292 -3.36 -0.21 -11.12
C LEU A 292 -3.10 -0.74 -12.54
N THR A 293 -3.77 -1.82 -12.94
CA THR A 293 -3.66 -2.34 -14.32
C THR A 293 -4.33 -1.39 -15.30
N GLU A 294 -5.47 -0.79 -14.94
CA GLU A 294 -6.14 0.27 -15.70
C GLU A 294 -5.23 1.50 -15.88
N TYR A 295 -4.61 1.97 -14.78
CA TYR A 295 -3.65 3.08 -14.82
C TYR A 295 -2.49 2.80 -15.78
N PHE A 296 -1.87 1.62 -15.69
CA PHE A 296 -0.78 1.27 -16.61
C PHE A 296 -1.25 1.11 -18.05
N ALA A 297 -2.41 0.50 -18.29
CA ALA A 297 -2.94 0.36 -19.64
C ALA A 297 -3.13 1.74 -20.30
N HIS A 298 -3.70 2.69 -19.57
CA HIS A 298 -3.88 4.07 -20.04
C HIS A 298 -2.53 4.77 -20.25
N GLU A 299 -1.68 4.82 -19.23
CA GLU A 299 -0.42 5.57 -19.28
C GLU A 299 0.56 5.03 -20.31
N LEU A 300 0.67 3.71 -20.45
CA LEU A 300 1.57 3.11 -21.44
C LEU A 300 1.11 3.39 -22.87
N GLY A 301 -0.21 3.38 -23.11
CA GLY A 301 -0.80 3.81 -24.38
C GLY A 301 -0.50 5.28 -24.68
N ARG A 302 -0.75 6.17 -23.71
CA ARG A 302 -0.47 7.61 -23.82
C ARG A 302 1.01 7.91 -24.08
N LEU A 303 1.91 7.13 -23.50
CA LEU A 303 3.36 7.25 -23.67
C LEU A 303 3.90 6.59 -24.95
N GLY A 304 3.04 5.97 -25.77
CA GLY A 304 3.43 5.33 -27.02
C GLY A 304 4.30 4.07 -26.83
N VAL A 305 4.15 3.37 -25.70
CA VAL A 305 4.84 2.10 -25.46
C VAL A 305 4.22 1.01 -26.32
N GLU A 306 5.04 0.28 -27.08
CA GLU A 306 4.59 -0.84 -27.87
C GLU A 306 4.41 -2.07 -26.98
N ILE A 307 3.19 -2.62 -26.92
CA ILE A 307 2.87 -3.79 -26.09
C ILE A 307 2.56 -4.99 -26.99
N ARG A 308 3.32 -6.08 -26.82
CA ARG A 308 3.18 -7.36 -27.55
C ARG A 308 2.66 -8.42 -26.60
N LEU A 309 1.37 -8.78 -26.74
CA LEU A 309 0.68 -9.76 -25.90
C LEU A 309 0.72 -11.16 -26.52
N SER A 310 0.44 -12.18 -25.72
CA SER A 310 0.47 -13.59 -26.16
C SER A 310 1.79 -14.02 -26.79
N GLU A 311 2.91 -13.36 -26.42
CA GLU A 311 4.21 -13.58 -27.04
C GLU A 311 5.27 -13.90 -25.98
N THR A 312 5.82 -15.11 -26.06
CA THR A 312 6.95 -15.51 -25.22
C THR A 312 8.27 -15.21 -25.94
N LEU A 313 9.15 -14.49 -25.24
CA LEU A 313 10.53 -14.26 -25.67
C LEU A 313 11.49 -15.23 -24.99
N ASP A 314 12.22 -15.98 -25.82
CA ASP A 314 13.41 -16.72 -25.42
C ASP A 314 14.67 -15.91 -25.77
N GLU A 315 15.83 -16.46 -25.43
CA GLU A 315 17.11 -15.80 -25.70
C GLU A 315 17.38 -15.58 -27.20
N GLU A 316 16.91 -16.47 -28.07
CA GLU A 316 17.16 -16.40 -29.50
C GLU A 316 16.39 -15.23 -30.12
N LYS A 317 15.10 -15.11 -29.80
CA LYS A 317 14.28 -13.97 -30.20
C LYS A 317 14.83 -12.65 -29.67
N VAL A 318 15.24 -12.61 -28.40
CA VAL A 318 15.87 -11.42 -27.81
C VAL A 318 17.14 -11.02 -28.58
N ARG A 319 17.97 -11.99 -28.97
CA ARG A 319 19.18 -11.72 -29.78
C ARG A 319 18.84 -11.23 -31.18
N ALA A 320 17.79 -11.77 -31.80
CA ALA A 320 17.33 -11.36 -33.13
C ALA A 320 16.82 -9.91 -33.16
N LEU A 321 16.15 -9.46 -32.09
CA LEU A 321 15.63 -8.10 -31.94
C LEU A 321 16.71 -7.03 -31.72
N LYS A 322 17.95 -7.43 -31.38
CA LYS A 322 19.11 -6.53 -31.17
C LYS A 322 18.82 -5.27 -30.32
N PRO A 323 18.17 -5.38 -29.15
CA PRO A 323 17.90 -4.21 -28.32
C PRO A 323 19.18 -3.65 -27.68
N ASP A 324 19.16 -2.37 -27.33
CA ASP A 324 20.25 -1.74 -26.57
C ASP A 324 20.22 -2.17 -25.09
N VAL A 325 19.02 -2.35 -24.55
CA VAL A 325 18.76 -2.69 -23.14
C VAL A 325 17.66 -3.74 -23.06
N VAL A 326 17.86 -4.75 -22.20
CA VAL A 326 16.84 -5.73 -21.86
C VAL A 326 16.54 -5.64 -20.37
N ILE A 327 15.26 -5.50 -20.02
CA ILE A 327 14.75 -5.54 -18.65
C ILE A 327 13.97 -6.84 -18.49
N VAL A 328 14.42 -7.70 -17.57
CA VAL A 328 13.76 -8.97 -17.27
C VAL A 328 12.84 -8.77 -16.08
N ALA A 329 11.54 -8.73 -16.34
CA ALA A 329 10.45 -8.51 -15.38
C ALA A 329 9.45 -9.69 -15.37
N THR A 330 9.97 -10.91 -15.51
CA THR A 330 9.23 -12.18 -15.67
C THR A 330 8.54 -12.68 -14.39
N GLY A 331 8.62 -11.94 -13.28
CA GLY A 331 7.92 -12.24 -12.04
C GLY A 331 8.42 -13.50 -11.33
N SER A 332 7.47 -14.30 -10.85
CA SER A 332 7.70 -15.50 -10.05
C SER A 332 6.88 -16.69 -10.55
N ARG A 333 7.29 -17.89 -10.14
CA ARG A 333 6.59 -19.15 -10.36
C ARG A 333 6.09 -19.71 -9.01
N PRO A 334 4.90 -20.32 -8.95
CA PRO A 334 4.43 -21.00 -7.74
C PRO A 334 5.41 -22.09 -7.29
N ALA A 335 5.63 -22.20 -5.99
CA ALA A 335 6.39 -23.31 -5.43
C ALA A 335 5.48 -24.56 -5.35
N ILE A 336 5.92 -25.65 -5.98
CA ILE A 336 5.25 -26.96 -5.88
C ILE A 336 6.02 -27.77 -4.82
N PRO A 337 5.43 -28.02 -3.64
CA PRO A 337 6.08 -28.82 -2.61
C PRO A 337 6.14 -30.30 -3.06
N PRO A 338 7.20 -31.04 -2.71
CA PRO A 338 7.38 -32.44 -3.10
C PRO A 338 6.51 -33.38 -2.25
N ILE A 339 5.19 -33.26 -2.37
CA ILE A 339 4.21 -34.05 -1.62
C ILE A 339 3.77 -35.23 -2.52
N PRO A 340 3.84 -36.48 -2.06
CA PRO A 340 3.22 -37.60 -2.76
C PRO A 340 1.78 -37.30 -3.18
N GLY A 341 1.45 -37.48 -4.46
CA GLY A 341 0.13 -37.18 -5.00
C GLY A 341 -0.09 -35.73 -5.45
N VAL A 342 0.94 -34.89 -5.48
CA VAL A 342 0.83 -33.48 -5.92
C VAL A 342 0.40 -33.31 -7.38
N ASP A 343 0.65 -34.30 -8.24
CA ASP A 343 0.29 -34.27 -9.67
C ASP A 343 -1.09 -34.86 -9.97
N ARG A 344 -1.90 -35.14 -8.94
CA ARG A 344 -3.25 -35.72 -9.13
C ARG A 344 -4.20 -34.72 -9.81
N PRO A 345 -5.23 -35.20 -10.54
CA PRO A 345 -6.16 -34.34 -11.27
C PRO A 345 -6.97 -33.37 -10.39
N ASN A 346 -7.14 -33.68 -9.11
CA ASN A 346 -7.85 -32.84 -8.14
C ASN A 346 -6.95 -31.78 -7.47
N VAL A 347 -5.70 -31.62 -7.92
CA VAL A 347 -4.75 -30.65 -7.37
C VAL A 347 -4.65 -29.42 -8.28
N TRP A 348 -4.88 -28.23 -7.71
CA TRP A 348 -4.74 -26.96 -8.40
C TRP A 348 -3.73 -26.05 -7.73
N VAL A 349 -3.10 -25.18 -8.52
CA VAL A 349 -2.25 -24.12 -7.99
C VAL A 349 -3.08 -22.86 -7.81
N ALA A 350 -3.07 -22.28 -6.62
CA ALA A 350 -3.91 -21.12 -6.25
C ALA A 350 -3.82 -19.98 -7.28
N HIS A 351 -2.60 -19.61 -7.69
CA HIS A 351 -2.39 -18.55 -8.67
C HIS A 351 -3.08 -18.82 -10.03
N LYS A 352 -3.06 -20.07 -10.51
CA LYS A 352 -3.70 -20.46 -11.77
C LYS A 352 -5.22 -20.50 -11.63
N LEU A 353 -5.69 -21.03 -10.49
CA LEU A 353 -7.10 -21.07 -10.13
C LEU A 353 -7.69 -19.65 -10.13
N LEU A 354 -7.06 -18.73 -9.39
CA LEU A 354 -7.48 -17.33 -9.31
C LEU A 354 -7.34 -16.61 -10.65
N ALA A 355 -6.20 -16.73 -11.35
CA ALA A 355 -5.98 -16.04 -12.63
C ALA A 355 -7.02 -16.42 -13.71
N ARG A 356 -7.52 -17.67 -13.67
CA ARG A 356 -8.57 -18.19 -14.55
C ARG A 356 -9.98 -18.04 -13.98
N GLN A 357 -10.12 -17.47 -12.77
CA GLN A 357 -11.38 -17.31 -12.05
C GLN A 357 -12.19 -18.61 -12.01
N MET A 358 -11.51 -19.73 -11.75
CA MET A 358 -12.15 -21.04 -11.73
C MET A 358 -13.13 -21.12 -10.56
N ARG A 359 -14.31 -21.68 -10.82
CA ARG A 359 -15.36 -21.83 -9.81
C ARG A 359 -15.57 -23.30 -9.42
N PHE A 360 -15.80 -23.50 -8.14
CA PHE A 360 -16.12 -24.79 -7.55
C PHE A 360 -17.27 -24.57 -6.56
N THR A 361 -18.18 -25.53 -6.42
CA THR A 361 -19.36 -25.37 -5.55
C THR A 361 -19.64 -26.65 -4.80
N GLY A 362 -19.95 -26.56 -3.51
CA GLY A 362 -20.33 -27.71 -2.67
C GLY A 362 -19.21 -28.72 -2.44
N GLN A 363 -17.95 -28.37 -2.68
CA GLN A 363 -16.81 -29.27 -2.51
C GLN A 363 -16.16 -29.13 -1.12
N ARG A 364 -15.50 -30.20 -0.68
CA ARG A 364 -14.55 -30.18 0.44
C ARG A 364 -13.18 -29.82 -0.12
N VAL A 365 -12.68 -28.66 0.24
CA VAL A 365 -11.45 -28.09 -0.31
C VAL A 365 -10.39 -28.03 0.78
N VAL A 366 -9.18 -28.50 0.46
CA VAL A 366 -8.03 -28.31 1.33
C VAL A 366 -7.00 -27.39 0.69
N ILE A 367 -6.63 -26.31 1.38
CA ILE A 367 -5.61 -25.35 0.94
C ILE A 367 -4.30 -25.63 1.68
N ILE A 368 -3.20 -25.82 0.95
CA ILE A 368 -1.86 -26.01 1.53
C ILE A 368 -1.13 -24.65 1.56
N GLY A 369 -0.97 -24.10 2.75
CA GLY A 369 -0.33 -22.82 3.04
C GLY A 369 -1.34 -21.74 3.44
N ALA A 370 -1.11 -21.07 4.57
CA ALA A 370 -1.92 -19.98 5.11
C ALA A 370 -1.21 -18.62 5.00
N GLY A 371 -0.36 -18.42 3.99
CA GLY A 371 0.09 -17.09 3.59
C GLY A 371 -1.04 -16.29 2.91
N ALA A 372 -0.76 -15.03 2.51
CA ALA A 372 -1.75 -14.14 1.88
C ALA A 372 -2.57 -14.83 0.78
N VAL A 373 -1.89 -15.42 -0.21
CA VAL A 373 -2.54 -16.11 -1.34
C VAL A 373 -3.42 -17.27 -0.88
N GLY A 374 -3.00 -18.05 0.13
CA GLY A 374 -3.76 -19.19 0.62
C GLY A 374 -5.04 -18.77 1.32
N LEU A 375 -4.95 -17.79 2.22
CA LEU A 375 -6.12 -17.25 2.92
C LEU A 375 -7.07 -16.53 1.96
N GLU A 376 -6.55 -15.75 1.01
CA GLU A 376 -7.35 -15.09 -0.03
C GLU A 376 -8.07 -16.09 -0.95
N THR A 377 -7.39 -17.19 -1.30
CA THR A 377 -8.01 -18.27 -2.09
C THR A 377 -9.06 -19.03 -1.27
N THR A 378 -8.86 -19.13 0.04
CA THR A 378 -9.84 -19.71 0.97
C THR A 378 -11.12 -18.90 0.93
N ASP A 379 -11.02 -17.58 1.05
CA ASP A 379 -12.18 -16.67 1.02
C ASP A 379 -12.94 -16.76 -0.30
N TYR A 380 -12.21 -16.69 -1.42
CA TYR A 380 -12.77 -16.83 -2.76
C TYR A 380 -13.53 -18.14 -3.00
N LEU A 381 -13.04 -19.26 -2.45
CA LEU A 381 -13.70 -20.57 -2.60
C LEU A 381 -14.81 -20.75 -1.56
N ALA A 382 -14.67 -20.22 -0.35
CA ALA A 382 -15.67 -20.33 0.69
C ALA A 382 -16.94 -19.54 0.34
N GLU A 383 -16.81 -18.35 -0.27
CA GLU A 383 -17.94 -17.55 -0.80
C GLU A 383 -18.76 -18.32 -1.84
N GLN A 384 -18.15 -19.32 -2.52
CA GLN A 384 -18.82 -20.18 -3.51
C GLN A 384 -19.55 -21.39 -2.87
N GLY A 385 -19.68 -21.43 -1.55
CA GLY A 385 -20.38 -22.49 -0.82
C GLY A 385 -19.56 -23.77 -0.63
N ASN A 386 -18.23 -23.68 -0.67
CA ASN A 386 -17.35 -24.82 -0.39
C ASN A 386 -17.00 -24.92 1.09
N ARG A 387 -16.73 -26.13 1.57
CA ARG A 387 -16.17 -26.37 2.91
C ARG A 387 -14.65 -26.34 2.81
N VAL A 388 -14.02 -25.28 3.31
CA VAL A 388 -12.59 -25.06 3.10
C VAL A 388 -11.79 -25.24 4.39
N THR A 389 -10.76 -26.08 4.33
CA THR A 389 -9.78 -26.27 5.41
C THR A 389 -8.40 -25.84 4.93
N VAL A 390 -7.74 -24.94 5.66
CA VAL A 390 -6.37 -24.49 5.40
C VAL A 390 -5.41 -25.25 6.30
N VAL A 391 -4.35 -25.78 5.72
CA VAL A 391 -3.28 -26.49 6.41
C VAL A 391 -1.99 -25.68 6.28
N GLU A 392 -1.46 -25.24 7.42
CA GLU A 392 -0.23 -24.46 7.53
C GLU A 392 0.77 -25.18 8.43
N MET A 393 1.98 -25.38 7.92
CA MET A 393 3.06 -26.04 8.66
C MET A 393 3.67 -25.11 9.72
N LEU A 394 3.57 -23.80 9.54
CA LEU A 394 4.06 -22.81 10.48
C LEU A 394 3.11 -22.63 11.66
N GLU A 395 3.65 -22.09 12.74
CA GLU A 395 2.92 -21.80 13.98
C GLU A 395 1.81 -20.76 13.85
N ARG A 396 1.87 -19.92 12.80
CA ARG A 396 0.94 -18.80 12.62
C ARG A 396 0.53 -18.68 11.15
N ALA A 397 -0.76 -18.45 10.95
CA ALA A 397 -1.30 -18.05 9.66
C ALA A 397 -1.00 -16.56 9.36
N GLY A 398 -1.09 -16.19 8.08
CA GLY A 398 -0.98 -14.82 7.60
C GLY A 398 0.44 -14.29 7.53
N GLN A 399 1.46 -15.16 7.44
CA GLN A 399 2.84 -14.70 7.36
C GLN A 399 3.03 -13.75 6.16
N GLY A 400 3.51 -12.55 6.47
CA GLY A 400 3.77 -11.49 5.50
C GLY A 400 2.58 -10.60 5.19
N CYS A 401 1.36 -10.93 5.60
CA CYS A 401 0.18 -10.09 5.38
C CYS A 401 0.23 -8.80 6.21
N GLU A 402 -0.28 -7.70 5.66
CA GLU A 402 -0.57 -6.50 6.44
C GLU A 402 -1.56 -6.81 7.55
N SER A 403 -1.29 -6.32 8.76
CA SER A 403 -1.94 -6.79 9.98
C SER A 403 -3.45 -6.49 10.04
N LEU A 404 -3.89 -5.32 9.56
CA LEU A 404 -5.30 -4.95 9.56
C LEU A 404 -6.09 -5.69 8.49
N TYR A 405 -5.51 -5.83 7.29
CA TYR A 405 -6.10 -6.65 6.24
C TYR A 405 -6.22 -8.11 6.66
N LEU A 406 -5.20 -8.68 7.31
CA LEU A 406 -5.25 -10.04 7.84
C LEU A 406 -6.39 -10.20 8.85
N ALA A 407 -6.57 -9.23 9.76
CA ALA A 407 -7.68 -9.26 10.71
C ALA A 407 -9.05 -9.23 10.02
N CYS A 408 -9.21 -8.43 8.95
CA CYS A 408 -10.43 -8.43 8.13
C CYS A 408 -10.66 -9.81 7.51
N LEU A 409 -9.64 -10.35 6.86
CA LEU A 409 -9.72 -11.61 6.13
C LEU A 409 -10.07 -12.77 7.07
N LEU A 410 -9.42 -12.88 8.23
CA LEU A 410 -9.71 -13.94 9.20
C LEU A 410 -11.15 -13.88 9.72
N ARG A 411 -11.74 -12.69 9.91
CA ARG A 411 -13.15 -12.56 10.28
C ARG A 411 -14.08 -13.03 9.17
N GLU A 412 -13.78 -12.74 7.91
CA GLU A 412 -14.59 -13.24 6.78
C GLU A 412 -14.45 -14.76 6.63
N LEU A 413 -13.26 -15.32 6.81
CA LEU A 413 -13.05 -16.77 6.85
C LEU A 413 -13.86 -17.44 7.95
N GLU A 414 -13.88 -16.86 9.15
CA GLU A 414 -14.68 -17.35 10.28
C GLU A 414 -16.19 -17.29 9.96
N ARG A 415 -16.67 -16.20 9.35
CA ARG A 415 -18.07 -16.07 8.90
C ARG A 415 -18.47 -17.12 7.86
N HIS A 416 -17.54 -17.51 6.99
CA HIS A 416 -17.75 -18.60 6.04
C HIS A 416 -17.58 -19.99 6.64
N GLY A 417 -17.20 -20.11 7.92
CA GLY A 417 -16.95 -21.39 8.59
C GLY A 417 -15.70 -22.11 8.08
N ALA A 418 -14.74 -21.40 7.48
CA ALA A 418 -13.48 -21.97 7.05
C ALA A 418 -12.60 -22.30 8.26
N VAL A 419 -11.89 -23.43 8.19
CA VAL A 419 -11.03 -23.92 9.29
C VAL A 419 -9.57 -23.66 8.94
N VAL A 420 -8.82 -22.98 9.80
CA VAL A 420 -7.38 -22.75 9.63
C VAL A 420 -6.59 -23.53 10.66
N MET A 421 -5.85 -24.55 10.22
CA MET A 421 -5.03 -25.42 11.07
C MET A 421 -3.55 -25.05 10.92
N THR A 422 -2.90 -24.68 12.02
CA THR A 422 -1.48 -24.29 12.06
C THR A 422 -0.62 -25.35 12.74
N GLY A 423 0.68 -25.38 12.41
CA GLY A 423 1.59 -26.45 12.83
C GLY A 423 1.22 -27.83 12.28
N ILE A 424 0.51 -27.87 11.15
CA ILE A 424 0.07 -29.09 10.48
C ILE A 424 0.85 -29.24 9.17
N LYS A 425 1.56 -30.36 9.02
CA LYS A 425 2.34 -30.67 7.82
C LYS A 425 1.52 -31.53 6.87
N ALA A 426 1.41 -31.13 5.60
CA ALA A 426 0.84 -31.98 4.55
C ALA A 426 1.85 -33.09 4.17
N GLU A 427 1.43 -34.35 4.27
CA GLU A 427 2.30 -35.53 4.04
C GLU A 427 1.98 -36.25 2.72
N ALA A 428 0.70 -36.39 2.34
CA ALA A 428 0.32 -36.99 1.07
C ALA A 428 -1.08 -36.53 0.61
N ILE A 429 -1.29 -36.46 -0.70
CA ILE A 429 -2.59 -36.15 -1.31
C ILE A 429 -3.16 -37.44 -1.92
N GLN A 430 -4.36 -37.80 -1.49
CA GLN A 430 -5.08 -39.00 -1.94
C GLN A 430 -6.26 -38.60 -2.86
N ALA A 431 -7.07 -39.57 -3.27
CA ALA A 431 -8.18 -39.33 -4.19
C ALA A 431 -9.28 -38.45 -3.58
N GLU A 432 -9.63 -38.71 -2.32
CA GLU A 432 -10.77 -38.09 -1.62
C GLU A 432 -10.38 -37.53 -0.25
N SER A 433 -9.07 -37.43 0.02
CA SER A 433 -8.53 -36.99 1.30
C SER A 433 -7.09 -36.48 1.18
N MET A 434 -6.63 -35.78 2.21
CA MET A 434 -5.25 -35.38 2.41
C MET A 434 -4.75 -35.95 3.74
N LEU A 435 -3.60 -36.62 3.70
CA LEU A 435 -2.90 -37.06 4.89
C LEU A 435 -2.08 -35.89 5.44
N VAL A 436 -2.29 -35.58 6.71
CA VAL A 436 -1.56 -34.54 7.43
C VAL A 436 -0.91 -35.10 8.68
N ARG A 437 0.12 -34.41 9.18
CA ARG A 437 0.77 -34.69 10.45
C ARG A 437 0.67 -33.48 11.35
N ASP A 438 0.27 -33.70 12.61
CA ASP A 438 0.21 -32.65 13.61
C ASP A 438 1.54 -32.47 14.37
N LYS A 439 1.54 -31.57 15.36
CA LYS A 439 2.70 -31.26 16.20
C LYS A 439 3.13 -32.41 17.12
N SER A 440 2.22 -33.32 17.45
CA SER A 440 2.52 -34.52 18.25
C SER A 440 3.21 -35.61 17.42
N GLY A 441 3.16 -35.49 16.10
CA GLY A 441 3.67 -36.48 15.16
C GLY A 441 2.61 -37.47 14.70
N GLU A 442 1.39 -37.40 15.24
CA GLU A 442 0.24 -38.20 14.82
C GLU A 442 -0.23 -37.77 13.42
N THR A 443 -0.70 -38.75 12.64
CA THR A 443 -1.18 -38.54 11.28
C THR A 443 -2.70 -38.64 11.20
N HIS A 444 -3.32 -37.68 10.51
CA HIS A 444 -4.77 -37.55 10.37
C HIS A 444 -5.16 -37.49 8.89
N LEU A 445 -6.36 -37.96 8.56
CA LEU A 445 -6.95 -37.80 7.23
C LEU A 445 -7.97 -36.66 7.25
N ILE A 446 -7.77 -35.68 6.37
CA ILE A 446 -8.74 -34.61 6.12
C ILE A 446 -9.46 -34.92 4.80
N PRO A 447 -10.79 -35.09 4.79
CA PRO A 447 -11.52 -35.31 3.54
C PRO A 447 -11.38 -34.13 2.57
N ALA A 448 -11.08 -34.41 1.30
CA ALA A 448 -10.79 -33.41 0.29
C ALA A 448 -11.18 -33.88 -1.12
N ASP A 449 -12.12 -33.19 -1.73
CA ASP A 449 -12.47 -33.37 -3.14
C ASP A 449 -11.54 -32.56 -4.05
N LEU A 450 -11.03 -31.43 -3.52
CA LEU A 450 -10.13 -30.51 -4.18
C LEU A 450 -8.96 -30.16 -3.25
N VAL A 451 -7.73 -30.15 -3.78
CA VAL A 451 -6.56 -29.65 -3.06
C VAL A 451 -5.96 -28.46 -3.81
N VAL A 452 -5.68 -27.37 -3.09
CA VAL A 452 -5.12 -26.16 -3.68
C VAL A 452 -3.76 -25.83 -3.05
N LEU A 453 -2.75 -25.67 -3.89
CA LEU A 453 -1.39 -25.36 -3.49
C LEU A 453 -1.17 -23.84 -3.41
N ALA A 454 -0.84 -23.34 -2.22
CA ALA A 454 -0.49 -21.96 -1.93
C ALA A 454 0.83 -21.84 -1.11
N ALA A 455 1.79 -22.74 -1.38
CA ALA A 455 3.04 -22.89 -0.62
C ALA A 455 4.15 -21.86 -0.97
N GLY A 456 3.77 -20.65 -1.41
CA GLY A 456 4.70 -19.59 -1.79
C GLY A 456 5.17 -19.62 -3.25
N VAL A 457 6.21 -18.84 -3.54
CA VAL A 457 6.71 -18.59 -4.92
C VAL A 457 8.24 -18.60 -4.99
N LYS A 458 8.78 -18.85 -6.18
CA LYS A 458 10.20 -18.75 -6.52
C LYS A 458 10.41 -17.75 -7.67
N PRO A 459 11.51 -16.97 -7.71
CA PRO A 459 11.78 -16.06 -8.82
C PRO A 459 11.83 -16.78 -10.17
N ALA A 460 11.21 -16.20 -11.21
CA ALA A 460 11.21 -16.74 -12.56
C ALA A 460 12.37 -16.15 -13.38
N ASN A 461 13.61 -16.44 -13.00
CA ASN A 461 14.79 -15.74 -13.50
C ASN A 461 15.66 -16.57 -14.47
N ASP A 462 15.07 -17.57 -15.13
CA ASP A 462 15.76 -18.46 -16.07
C ASP A 462 16.50 -17.69 -17.17
N LEU A 463 15.85 -16.64 -17.71
CA LEU A 463 16.42 -15.74 -18.73
C LEU A 463 17.58 -14.86 -18.20
N ALA A 464 17.67 -14.67 -16.89
CA ALA A 464 18.70 -13.84 -16.26
C ALA A 464 19.89 -14.64 -15.70
N GLN A 465 19.72 -15.94 -15.46
CA GLN A 465 20.71 -16.79 -14.76
C GLN A 465 21.65 -17.59 -15.67
N ARG A 466 21.43 -17.67 -16.99
CA ARG A 466 22.31 -18.44 -17.87
C ARG A 466 23.61 -17.69 -18.21
N PRO A 467 24.80 -18.30 -18.03
CA PRO A 467 26.08 -17.66 -18.31
C PRO A 467 26.23 -17.40 -19.81
N GLN A 468 26.67 -16.19 -20.17
CA GLN A 468 27.14 -15.92 -21.54
C GLN A 468 28.32 -16.83 -21.89
N PRO A 469 28.45 -17.31 -23.15
CA PRO A 469 29.59 -18.12 -23.57
C PRO A 469 30.90 -17.33 -23.38
N PRO A 470 32.02 -18.02 -23.08
CA PRO A 470 33.30 -17.38 -22.80
C PRO A 470 33.78 -16.63 -24.05
N CYS A 471 33.96 -15.32 -23.92
CA CYS A 471 34.67 -14.51 -24.92
C CYS A 471 36.15 -14.95 -24.94
N HIS A 472 36.54 -15.69 -25.98
CA HIS A 472 37.93 -16.01 -26.29
C HIS A 472 38.67 -14.75 -26.77
N ARG A 473 39.21 -13.96 -25.85
CA ARG A 473 40.44 -13.18 -26.09
C ARG A 473 41.31 -13.21 -24.84
N ARG A 474 42.39 -14.00 -24.92
CA ARG A 474 43.50 -14.06 -23.95
C ARG A 474 44.25 -12.73 -23.97
N CYS A 475 44.46 -12.12 -22.81
CA CYS A 475 45.67 -11.35 -22.53
C CYS A 475 45.89 -11.21 -21.00
N GLY A 476 47.04 -11.70 -20.53
CA GLY A 476 47.74 -11.21 -19.33
C GLY A 476 47.32 -11.73 -17.95
N ARG A 477 48.28 -12.18 -17.15
CA ARG A 477 48.12 -12.80 -15.82
C ARG A 477 47.92 -11.77 -14.69
N ALA A 478 47.10 -12.19 -13.72
CA ALA A 478 47.14 -11.98 -12.27
C ALA A 478 47.33 -10.56 -11.69
N THR A 479 46.24 -9.98 -11.19
CA THR A 479 46.02 -9.71 -9.76
C THR A 479 44.53 -9.51 -9.51
N GLN A 480 44.06 -9.89 -8.33
CA GLN A 480 42.67 -9.84 -7.88
C GLN A 480 42.06 -8.45 -8.03
N ASP A 481 41.24 -8.24 -9.06
CA ASP A 481 40.23 -7.17 -9.03
C ASP A 481 39.05 -7.53 -9.95
N ARG A 482 37.89 -7.83 -9.36
CA ARG A 482 36.68 -8.27 -10.08
C ARG A 482 35.91 -7.08 -10.65
N GLN A 483 36.46 -6.41 -11.67
CA GLN A 483 35.67 -5.56 -12.57
C GLN A 483 35.35 -6.31 -13.88
N ARG A 484 34.25 -7.08 -13.90
CA ARG A 484 33.68 -7.58 -15.17
C ARG A 484 32.82 -6.50 -15.83
N ARG A 485 33.16 -6.17 -17.08
CA ARG A 485 32.31 -5.41 -18.02
C ARG A 485 30.97 -6.14 -18.18
N ARG A 486 29.87 -5.59 -17.67
CA ARG A 486 28.51 -6.10 -17.84
C ARG A 486 27.71 -5.15 -18.72
N ARG A 487 27.13 -5.66 -19.83
CA ARG A 487 25.93 -5.07 -20.43
C ARG A 487 24.81 -5.27 -19.42
N GLY A 488 24.09 -4.20 -19.07
CA GLY A 488 23.20 -4.17 -17.91
C GLY A 488 21.98 -5.05 -18.11
N ILE A 489 21.92 -6.18 -17.39
CA ILE A 489 20.68 -6.88 -17.09
C ILE A 489 20.20 -6.31 -15.76
N CYS A 490 19.09 -5.59 -15.76
CA CYS A 490 18.40 -5.19 -14.55
C CYS A 490 17.36 -6.27 -14.22
N SER A 491 17.48 -6.90 -13.05
CA SER A 491 16.48 -7.84 -12.51
C SER A 491 15.63 -7.12 -11.48
N GLY A 492 14.33 -6.98 -11.73
CA GLY A 492 13.36 -6.60 -10.70
C GLY A 492 13.00 -7.83 -9.86
N LYS A 493 13.07 -7.74 -8.53
CA LYS A 493 12.45 -8.74 -7.65
C LYS A 493 10.99 -8.37 -7.44
N ALA A 494 10.12 -9.29 -7.82
CA ALA A 494 8.74 -9.37 -7.38
C ALA A 494 8.73 -10.26 -6.14
N ASP A 495 8.52 -9.70 -4.95
CA ASP A 495 8.23 -10.52 -3.76
C ASP A 495 6.82 -10.20 -3.29
N LEU A 496 5.93 -11.20 -3.39
CA LEU A 496 4.53 -11.14 -2.92
C LEU A 496 4.43 -11.48 -1.43
N LYS A 497 5.51 -11.33 -0.66
CA LYS A 497 5.47 -11.42 0.82
C LYS A 497 4.80 -10.16 1.39
N GLY A 498 3.47 -10.17 1.25
CA GLY A 498 2.41 -9.27 1.73
C GLY A 498 2.67 -7.77 1.86
N GLY A 499 3.47 -7.24 0.95
CA GLY A 499 3.37 -5.90 0.41
C GLY A 499 3.73 -5.98 -1.07
N LEU A 500 3.08 -5.20 -1.92
CA LEU A 500 3.46 -5.08 -3.33
C LEU A 500 4.83 -4.39 -3.41
N ARG A 501 5.92 -5.14 -3.16
CA ARG A 501 7.29 -4.64 -3.16
C ARG A 501 7.94 -4.94 -4.50
N TRP A 502 8.30 -3.87 -5.20
CA TRP A 502 9.06 -3.93 -6.45
C TRP A 502 10.18 -2.89 -6.34
N THR A 503 11.43 -3.31 -6.60
CA THR A 503 12.58 -2.39 -6.64
C THR A 503 13.22 -2.49 -8.01
N ILE A 504 13.24 -1.40 -8.75
CA ILE A 504 14.01 -1.26 -9.99
C ILE A 504 15.28 -0.50 -9.63
N THR A 505 16.41 -1.20 -9.54
CA THR A 505 17.71 -0.53 -9.44
C THR A 505 18.29 -0.35 -10.83
N TRP A 506 18.48 0.92 -11.22
CA TRP A 506 19.08 1.28 -12.49
C TRP A 506 20.47 1.89 -12.23
N ARG A 507 21.51 1.32 -12.84
CA ARG A 507 22.86 1.91 -12.85
C ARG A 507 23.24 2.26 -14.28
N GLU A 508 23.15 3.53 -14.65
CA GLU A 508 23.81 4.02 -15.85
C GLU A 508 25.29 4.30 -15.57
N ARG A 509 26.17 3.74 -16.42
CA ARG A 509 27.56 4.21 -16.50
C ARG A 509 27.62 5.34 -17.51
N ASN A 510 27.66 6.58 -17.03
CA ASN A 510 28.14 7.70 -17.83
C ASN A 510 29.62 7.47 -18.15
N ARG A 511 29.95 7.27 -19.43
CA ARG A 511 31.33 7.42 -19.91
C ARG A 511 31.66 8.91 -19.83
N ARG A 512 32.24 9.37 -18.72
CA ARG A 512 33.04 10.60 -18.75
C ARG A 512 34.23 10.32 -19.66
N THR A 513 34.22 10.88 -20.86
CA THR A 513 35.42 11.04 -21.69
C THR A 513 36.44 11.82 -20.85
N ARG A 514 37.51 11.14 -20.41
CA ARG A 514 38.67 11.83 -19.83
C ARG A 514 39.46 12.45 -20.98
N ASP A 515 39.43 13.77 -21.05
CA ASP A 515 40.42 14.57 -21.76
C ASP A 515 41.80 14.35 -21.09
N PRO A 516 42.87 13.96 -21.82
CA PRO A 516 44.17 13.65 -21.21
C PRO A 516 44.97 14.86 -20.72
N ARG A 517 44.47 16.09 -20.81
CA ARG A 517 45.27 17.29 -20.51
C ARG A 517 44.71 18.09 -19.33
N ARG A 518 44.98 17.66 -18.09
CA ARG A 518 45.07 18.53 -16.89
C ARG A 518 45.67 17.74 -15.71
N PRO A 519 46.79 18.19 -15.11
CA PRO A 519 47.36 17.55 -13.93
C PRO A 519 46.48 17.81 -12.70
N GLY A 520 46.37 16.78 -11.85
CA GLY A 520 45.40 16.68 -10.77
C GLY A 520 45.66 17.59 -9.58
N VAL A 521 44.55 17.98 -8.93
CA VAL A 521 44.55 18.45 -7.55
C VAL A 521 43.88 17.35 -6.72
N ARG A 522 44.68 16.67 -5.89
CA ARG A 522 44.18 15.87 -4.77
C ARG A 522 43.81 16.83 -3.65
N GLN A 523 42.58 16.74 -3.15
CA GLN A 523 42.27 17.17 -1.79
C GLN A 523 41.68 15.96 -1.06
N ASP A 524 42.54 15.32 -0.28
CA ASP A 524 42.16 14.51 0.86
C ASP A 524 41.61 15.44 1.95
N ARG A 525 40.42 15.15 2.47
CA ARG A 525 40.05 15.50 3.84
C ARG A 525 39.31 14.32 4.46
N SER A 526 40.10 13.55 5.21
CA SER A 526 39.70 12.72 6.32
C SER A 526 39.20 13.58 7.49
N SER A 527 38.15 13.13 8.19
CA SER A 527 38.09 13.22 9.66
C SER A 527 37.01 12.27 10.21
N GLU A 528 37.49 11.28 10.95
CA GLU A 528 36.75 10.33 11.79
C GLU A 528 36.31 10.94 13.15
N PHE A 529 35.58 10.13 13.93
CA PHE A 529 35.24 10.18 15.37
C PHE A 529 34.09 11.12 15.79
N GLY A 530 33.22 10.77 16.74
CA GLY A 530 33.14 9.62 17.64
C GLY A 530 32.03 9.85 18.67
N SER A 531 31.42 8.77 19.15
CA SER A 531 30.37 8.71 20.18
C SER A 531 30.91 8.94 21.61
N ARG A 532 30.10 9.60 22.46
CA ARG A 532 29.91 9.47 23.93
C ARG A 532 28.84 10.54 24.30
N GLY A 533 27.73 10.33 25.00
CA GLY A 533 27.28 9.30 25.94
C GLY A 533 27.34 9.85 27.37
N HIS A 534 26.19 10.14 28.00
CA HIS A 534 25.83 10.21 29.44
C HIS A 534 24.32 10.58 29.47
N GLY A 535 23.35 9.91 30.12
CA GLY A 535 23.35 8.94 31.23
C GLY A 535 22.80 9.61 32.50
N GLY A 536 21.59 9.28 32.96
CA GLY A 536 21.12 9.68 34.30
C GLY A 536 19.61 9.60 34.60
N MET A 537 19.14 8.41 35.03
CA MET A 537 18.12 8.09 36.05
C MET A 537 16.98 9.10 36.37
N ARG A 538 15.71 8.70 36.20
CA ARG A 538 14.85 7.93 37.12
C ARG A 538 13.58 7.52 36.39
#